data_AF-A0A3D1G112-F1
#
_entry.id   AF-A0A3D1G112-F1
#
_cell.length_a   1.000
_cell.length_b   1.000
_cell.length_c   1.000
_cell.angle_alpha   90.00
_cell.angle_beta   90.00
_cell.angle_gamma   90.00
#
_symmetry.space_group_name_H-M   'P 1'
#
loop_
_entity.id
_entity.type
_entity.pdbx_description
1 polymer ?
#
loop_
_entity_poly.entity_id
_entity_poly.type
_entity_poly.pdbx_seq_one_letter_code
_entity_poly.pdbx_strand_id
1 'polypeptide(L)'
;REDQGSDYTTGRIDAEKANAYSGKFFDVATTTGHYLCGPLGMIEGVSGALESMGTKKSNIHFELFNTAGATAEVKAKTSSKASANAKVTVVLDGEETHFEMGPKDYVLDAALDAGADVPYACKGAVCCTCRAKVLKGTAEMVMNYALVDDEVKDGYVLTCQTHATSDELVISFDE
;
A
#
# COMPACT_ATOMS: atom_id res chain seq x y z
N ARG A 1 -13.24 26.85 35.37
CA ARG A 1 -12.37 26.38 34.26
C ARG A 1 -12.51 24.88 34.26
N GLU A 2 -13.10 24.30 33.22
CA GLU A 2 -13.27 22.85 33.14
C GLU A 2 -11.88 22.19 33.04
N ASP A 3 -11.71 21.10 33.79
CA ASP A 3 -10.52 20.27 33.73
C ASP A 3 -10.37 19.72 32.30
N GLN A 4 -9.26 20.05 31.65
CA GLN A 4 -8.97 19.65 30.28
C GLN A 4 -8.40 18.22 30.21
N GLY A 5 -8.29 17.53 31.35
CA GLY A 5 -7.67 16.22 31.47
C GLY A 5 -6.14 16.29 31.46
N SER A 6 -5.51 15.16 31.17
CA SER A 6 -4.04 15.05 31.08
C SER A 6 -3.53 15.34 29.66
N ASP A 7 -2.24 15.63 29.52
CA ASP A 7 -1.57 15.75 28.22
C ASP A 7 -1.71 14.46 27.37
N TYR A 8 -1.86 13.31 28.04
CA TYR A 8 -2.09 12.04 27.36
C TYR A 8 -3.48 11.95 26.72
N THR A 9 -4.50 12.64 27.25
CA THR A 9 -5.89 12.57 26.78
C THR A 9 -6.27 13.66 25.76
N THR A 10 -5.32 14.48 25.31
CA THR A 10 -5.57 15.56 24.35
C THR A 10 -4.68 15.42 23.10
N GLY A 11 -5.05 16.01 21.97
CA GLY A 11 -4.28 15.94 20.73
C GLY A 11 -4.37 14.60 19.97
N ARG A 12 -3.46 14.36 19.02
CA ARG A 12 -3.40 13.09 18.27
C ARG A 12 -2.71 12.02 19.10
N ILE A 13 -3.11 10.76 18.91
CA ILE A 13 -2.38 9.62 19.43
C ILE A 13 -1.07 9.45 18.64
N ASP A 14 -0.02 9.07 19.34
CA ASP A 14 1.33 8.85 18.84
C ASP A 14 1.98 7.70 19.64
N ALA A 15 3.26 7.43 19.36
CA ALA A 15 4.02 6.38 20.04
C ALA A 15 4.07 6.58 21.56
N GLU A 16 4.22 7.83 22.04
CA GLU A 16 4.32 8.11 23.47
C GLU A 16 3.01 7.79 24.19
N LYS A 17 1.89 8.23 23.63
CA LYS A 17 0.55 7.93 24.18
C LYS A 17 0.23 6.45 24.11
N ALA A 18 0.56 5.77 23.02
CA ALA A 18 0.35 4.32 22.90
C ALA A 18 1.08 3.55 24.03
N ASN A 19 2.33 3.92 24.33
CA ASN A 19 3.08 3.36 25.46
C ASN A 19 2.44 3.72 26.81
N ALA A 20 2.01 4.97 27.00
CA ALA A 20 1.40 5.43 28.24
C ALA A 20 0.04 4.78 28.55
N TYR A 21 -0.66 4.30 27.52
CA TYR A 21 -1.95 3.63 27.60
C TYR A 21 -1.85 2.12 27.87
N SER A 22 -0.74 1.50 27.47
CA SER A 22 -0.47 0.09 27.76
C SER A 22 -0.46 -0.16 29.27
N GLY A 23 -1.10 -1.25 29.70
CA GLY A 23 -1.31 -1.61 31.11
C GLY A 23 -2.38 -0.79 31.84
N LYS A 24 -2.94 0.26 31.23
CA LYS A 24 -4.06 1.05 31.80
C LYS A 24 -5.36 0.83 31.05
N PHE A 25 -5.31 0.93 29.72
CA PHE A 25 -6.47 0.81 28.85
C PHE A 25 -6.51 -0.51 28.09
N PHE A 26 -5.34 -1.08 27.79
CA PHE A 26 -5.22 -2.37 27.13
C PHE A 26 -3.95 -3.07 27.61
N ASP A 27 -3.93 -4.39 27.46
CA ASP A 27 -2.75 -5.22 27.71
C ASP A 27 -2.37 -5.92 26.40
N VAL A 28 -1.15 -5.67 25.94
CA VAL A 28 -0.61 -6.25 24.71
C VAL A 28 -0.61 -7.78 24.76
N ALA A 29 -0.43 -8.39 25.94
CA ALA A 29 -0.39 -9.83 26.09
C ALA A 29 -1.75 -10.52 25.83
N THR A 30 -2.86 -9.82 26.06
CA THR A 30 -4.21 -10.36 25.92
C THR A 30 -4.95 -9.82 24.70
N THR A 31 -4.45 -8.76 24.08
CA THR A 31 -5.08 -8.12 22.91
C THR A 31 -4.84 -8.96 21.65
N THR A 32 -5.94 -9.31 20.96
CA THR A 32 -5.89 -10.16 19.76
C THR A 32 -5.70 -9.38 18.46
N GLY A 33 -6.00 -8.07 18.45
CA GLY A 33 -5.80 -7.20 17.30
C GLY A 33 -5.88 -5.72 17.65
N HIS A 34 -5.08 -4.90 16.96
CA HIS A 34 -5.08 -3.45 17.05
C HIS A 34 -5.45 -2.88 15.67
N TYR A 35 -6.40 -1.96 15.65
CA TYR A 35 -6.92 -1.36 14.42
C TYR A 35 -6.66 0.14 14.45
N LEU A 36 -5.89 0.63 13.49
CA LEU A 36 -5.44 2.01 13.41
C LEU A 36 -6.00 2.69 12.16
N CYS A 37 -6.60 3.86 12.31
CA CYS A 37 -7.01 4.68 11.19
C CYS A 37 -6.60 6.12 11.46
N GLY A 38 -5.93 6.76 10.51
CA GLY A 38 -5.47 8.13 10.68
C GLY A 38 -4.34 8.54 9.74
N PRO A 39 -3.66 9.66 10.03
CA PRO A 39 -2.50 10.10 9.27
C PRO A 39 -1.37 9.06 9.31
N LEU A 40 -0.58 8.98 8.23
CA LEU A 40 0.52 8.01 8.10
C LEU A 40 1.46 8.01 9.30
N GLY A 41 1.97 9.18 9.71
CA GLY A 41 2.89 9.27 10.85
C GLY A 41 2.29 8.83 12.19
N MET A 42 0.97 8.95 12.37
CA MET A 42 0.28 8.39 13.54
C MET A 42 0.26 6.86 13.46
N ILE A 43 -0.10 6.30 12.30
CA ILE A 43 -0.16 4.85 12.09
C ILE A 43 1.23 4.24 12.28
N GLU A 44 2.27 4.82 11.68
CA GLU A 44 3.66 4.34 11.81
C GLU A 44 4.15 4.44 13.26
N GLY A 45 3.93 5.58 13.92
CA GLY A 45 4.34 5.78 15.30
C GLY A 45 3.66 4.81 16.27
N VAL A 46 2.35 4.63 16.14
CA VAL A 46 1.59 3.72 17.01
C VAL A 46 1.91 2.25 16.70
N SER A 47 1.99 1.87 15.42
CA SER A 47 2.38 0.50 15.02
C SER A 47 3.76 0.15 15.58
N GLY A 48 4.75 1.02 15.40
CA GLY A 48 6.10 0.79 15.91
C GLY A 48 6.16 0.67 17.44
N ALA A 49 5.34 1.44 18.17
CA ALA A 49 5.20 1.30 19.61
C ALA A 49 4.57 -0.05 20.00
N LEU A 50 3.48 -0.45 19.33
CA LEU A 50 2.82 -1.73 19.56
C LEU A 50 3.73 -2.93 19.30
N GLU A 51 4.51 -2.90 18.21
CA GLU A 51 5.53 -3.91 17.89
C GLU A 51 6.62 -3.96 18.97
N SER A 52 7.10 -2.79 19.42
CA SER A 52 8.11 -2.70 20.48
C SER A 52 7.61 -3.24 21.83
N MET A 53 6.29 -3.21 22.07
CA MET A 53 5.65 -3.81 23.24
C MET A 53 5.36 -5.32 23.08
N GLY A 54 5.65 -5.92 21.92
CA GLY A 54 5.50 -7.36 21.67
C GLY A 54 4.27 -7.75 20.86
N THR A 55 3.51 -6.80 20.32
CA THR A 55 2.41 -7.10 19.40
C THR A 55 2.99 -7.65 18.10
N LYS A 56 2.47 -8.80 17.63
CA LYS A 56 2.85 -9.32 16.32
C LYS A 56 2.32 -8.39 15.22
N LYS A 57 3.13 -8.14 14.18
CA LYS A 57 2.72 -7.35 13.01
C LYS A 57 1.41 -7.84 12.37
N SER A 58 1.18 -9.16 12.37
CA SER A 58 -0.06 -9.77 11.87
C SER A 58 -1.32 -9.36 12.63
N ASN A 59 -1.17 -8.83 13.84
CA ASN A 59 -2.25 -8.39 14.73
C ASN A 59 -2.37 -6.85 14.76
N ILE A 60 -1.62 -6.15 13.93
CA ILE A 60 -1.71 -4.69 13.76
C ILE A 60 -2.27 -4.45 12.37
N HIS A 61 -3.47 -3.89 12.32
CA HIS A 61 -4.20 -3.59 11.11
C HIS A 61 -4.36 -2.08 11.00
N PHE A 62 -4.28 -1.56 9.79
CA PHE A 62 -4.51 -0.14 9.57
C PHE A 62 -5.24 0.15 8.27
N GLU A 63 -5.90 1.30 8.27
CA GLU A 63 -6.51 1.89 7.09
C GLU A 63 -5.94 3.31 6.89
N LEU A 64 -5.43 3.58 5.68
CA LEU A 64 -4.80 4.85 5.34
C LEU A 64 -5.64 5.58 4.28
N PHE A 65 -6.18 6.75 4.64
CA PHE A 65 -7.05 7.51 3.72
C PHE A 65 -6.30 8.41 2.74
N ASN A 66 -5.04 8.74 3.00
CA ASN A 66 -4.26 9.62 2.14
C ASN A 66 -2.76 9.32 2.25
N THR A 67 -2.07 9.35 1.12
CA THR A 67 -0.62 9.18 1.00
C THR A 67 0.15 10.49 0.83
N ALA A 68 -0.49 11.65 1.01
CA ALA A 68 0.14 12.97 0.93
C ALA A 68 1.35 13.16 1.88
N GLY A 69 1.52 12.26 2.87
CA GLY A 69 2.68 12.23 3.77
C GLY A 69 3.76 11.20 3.42
N ALA A 70 3.57 10.35 2.40
CA ALA A 70 4.62 9.43 1.95
C ALA A 70 5.79 10.26 1.40
N THR A 71 6.94 10.20 2.07
CA THR A 71 8.10 11.04 1.78
C THR A 71 8.61 10.80 0.35
N ALA A 72 9.29 11.80 -0.21
CA ALA A 72 9.94 11.72 -1.52
C ALA A 72 10.96 10.56 -1.62
N GLU A 73 11.40 10.00 -0.50
CA GLU A 73 12.30 8.84 -0.42
C GLU A 73 11.64 7.55 -0.93
N VAL A 74 10.32 7.40 -0.78
CA VAL A 74 9.57 6.26 -1.32
C VAL A 74 9.46 6.36 -2.85
N LYS A 75 9.31 7.58 -3.38
CA LYS A 75 9.37 7.85 -4.83
C LYS A 75 10.77 7.67 -5.43
N ALA A 76 11.83 7.73 -4.61
CA ALA A 76 13.22 7.66 -5.06
C ALA A 76 13.77 6.24 -5.18
N LYS A 77 13.04 5.21 -4.72
CA LYS A 77 13.31 3.82 -5.12
C LYS A 77 12.78 3.57 -6.53
N THR A 78 13.25 4.35 -7.50
CA THR A 78 13.24 3.96 -8.91
C THR A 78 13.88 2.58 -8.98
N SER A 79 13.08 1.59 -9.35
CA SER A 79 13.48 0.20 -9.52
C SER A 79 14.69 0.15 -10.45
N SER A 80 15.85 -0.23 -9.92
CA SER A 80 17.09 -0.40 -10.69
C SER A 80 17.03 -1.57 -11.69
N LYS A 81 15.83 -2.14 -11.90
CA LYS A 81 15.50 -3.29 -12.76
C LYS A 81 14.31 -3.04 -13.70
N ALA A 82 13.83 -1.81 -13.85
CA ALA A 82 12.78 -1.53 -14.82
C ALA A 82 13.26 -1.85 -16.26
N SER A 83 12.45 -2.57 -17.04
CA SER A 83 12.79 -2.86 -18.44
C SER A 83 12.76 -1.58 -19.27
N ALA A 84 13.68 -1.46 -20.23
CA ALA A 84 13.87 -0.25 -21.02
C ALA A 84 12.69 0.07 -21.94
N ASN A 85 11.90 -0.93 -22.36
CA ASN A 85 10.62 -0.82 -23.06
C ASN A 85 9.91 -2.18 -22.96
N ALA A 86 8.97 -2.31 -22.03
CA ALA A 86 8.24 -3.56 -21.82
C ALA A 86 7.00 -3.61 -22.72
N LYS A 87 6.74 -4.78 -23.32
CA LYS A 87 5.47 -5.09 -23.98
C LYS A 87 4.48 -5.57 -22.93
N VAL A 88 3.39 -4.85 -22.79
CA VAL A 88 2.38 -5.12 -21.76
C VAL A 88 1.07 -5.51 -22.42
N THR A 89 0.47 -6.57 -21.89
CA THR A 89 -0.93 -6.93 -22.16
C THR A 89 -1.72 -6.79 -20.87
N VAL A 90 -2.79 -6.01 -20.93
CA VAL A 90 -3.79 -5.93 -19.86
C VAL A 90 -5.04 -6.67 -20.29
N VAL A 91 -5.54 -7.54 -19.42
CA VAL A 91 -6.79 -8.28 -19.61
C VAL A 91 -7.85 -7.70 -18.66
N LEU A 92 -9.00 -7.34 -19.21
CA LEU A 92 -10.18 -6.90 -18.46
C LEU A 92 -11.44 -7.41 -19.16
N ASP A 93 -12.32 -8.06 -18.42
CA ASP A 93 -13.55 -8.69 -18.93
C ASP A 93 -13.28 -9.63 -20.13
N GLY A 94 -12.12 -10.29 -20.13
CA GLY A 94 -11.64 -11.15 -21.21
C GLY A 94 -11.14 -10.43 -22.47
N GLU A 95 -11.16 -9.09 -22.51
CA GLU A 95 -10.58 -8.29 -23.60
C GLU A 95 -9.11 -7.95 -23.33
N GLU A 96 -8.27 -8.07 -24.35
CA GLU A 96 -6.84 -7.76 -24.26
C GLU A 96 -6.53 -6.38 -24.85
N THR A 97 -5.86 -5.53 -24.08
CA THR A 97 -5.26 -4.29 -24.57
C THR A 97 -3.74 -4.41 -24.54
N HIS A 98 -3.09 -4.14 -25.68
CA HIS A 98 -1.64 -4.26 -25.85
C HIS A 98 -0.99 -2.88 -26.02
N PHE A 99 0.11 -2.65 -25.31
CA PHE A 99 0.87 -1.42 -25.41
C PHE A 99 2.34 -1.63 -25.03
N GLU A 100 3.16 -0.63 -25.31
CA GLU A 100 4.54 -0.56 -24.81
C GLU A 100 4.60 0.49 -23.70
N MET A 101 5.39 0.20 -22.66
CA MET A 101 5.63 1.15 -21.57
C MET A 101 7.13 1.31 -21.33
N GLY A 102 7.53 2.53 -20.99
CA GLY A 102 8.89 2.86 -20.61
C GLY A 102 9.22 2.47 -19.16
N PRO A 103 10.50 2.54 -18.77
CA PRO A 103 10.98 2.10 -17.46
C PRO A 103 10.47 2.94 -16.28
N LYS A 104 9.92 4.12 -16.56
CA LYS A 104 9.41 5.06 -15.54
C LYS A 104 7.89 5.10 -15.49
N ASP A 105 7.22 4.41 -16.40
CA ASP A 105 5.77 4.46 -16.51
C ASP A 105 5.15 3.53 -15.47
N TYR A 106 4.00 3.90 -14.93
CA TYR A 106 3.18 2.99 -14.14
C TYR A 106 2.26 2.21 -15.07
N VAL A 107 2.06 0.91 -14.79
CA VAL A 107 1.19 0.04 -15.59
C VAL A 107 -0.19 0.65 -15.78
N LEU A 108 -0.79 1.21 -14.71
CA LEU A 108 -2.10 1.84 -14.79
C LEU A 108 -2.13 3.02 -15.77
N ASP A 109 -1.17 3.94 -15.67
CA ASP A 109 -1.17 5.14 -16.50
C ASP A 109 -0.94 4.78 -17.98
N ALA A 110 0.00 3.87 -18.25
CA ALA A 110 0.25 3.38 -19.60
C ALA A 110 -0.96 2.63 -20.20
N ALA A 111 -1.70 1.86 -19.38
CA ALA A 111 -2.92 1.19 -19.83
C ALA A 111 -4.04 2.17 -20.18
N LEU A 112 -4.25 3.21 -19.35
CA LEU A 112 -5.23 4.26 -19.60
C LEU A 112 -4.86 5.06 -20.87
N ASP A 113 -3.58 5.40 -21.06
CA ASP A 113 -3.09 6.10 -22.26
C ASP A 113 -3.26 5.26 -23.54
N ALA A 114 -3.18 3.93 -23.41
CA ALA A 114 -3.47 2.98 -24.49
C ALA A 114 -4.97 2.77 -24.74
N GLY A 115 -5.85 3.37 -23.93
CA GLY A 115 -7.30 3.32 -24.07
C GLY A 115 -7.98 2.17 -23.33
N ALA A 116 -7.30 1.47 -22.41
CA ALA A 116 -7.93 0.47 -21.57
C ALA A 116 -8.81 1.15 -20.50
N ASP A 117 -10.06 0.70 -20.34
CA ASP A 117 -11.00 1.22 -19.32
C ASP A 117 -10.81 0.52 -17.96
N VAL A 118 -9.57 0.50 -17.47
CA VAL A 118 -9.20 -0.21 -16.24
C VAL A 118 -9.67 0.52 -14.97
N PRO A 119 -10.10 -0.20 -13.93
CA PRO A 119 -10.61 0.42 -12.71
C PRO A 119 -9.50 1.09 -11.88
N TYR A 120 -9.74 2.32 -11.41
CA TYR A 120 -8.86 3.03 -10.49
C TYR A 120 -9.61 4.07 -9.64
N ALA A 121 -9.00 4.49 -8.52
CA ALA A 121 -9.55 5.56 -7.67
C ALA A 121 -8.46 6.46 -7.06
N CYS A 122 -7.63 5.94 -6.15
CA CYS A 122 -6.73 6.79 -5.36
C CYS A 122 -5.37 7.11 -6.02
N LYS A 123 -4.89 6.25 -6.94
CA LYS A 123 -3.51 6.23 -7.47
C LYS A 123 -2.38 6.27 -6.41
N GLY A 124 -2.69 5.95 -5.15
CA GLY A 124 -1.79 6.04 -4.00
C GLY A 124 -1.57 4.74 -3.24
N ALA A 125 -1.87 3.58 -3.85
CA ALA A 125 -1.69 2.26 -3.22
C ALA A 125 -2.45 2.01 -1.90
N VAL A 126 -3.61 2.65 -1.69
CA VAL A 126 -4.41 2.48 -0.47
C VAL A 126 -5.81 1.89 -0.67
N CYS A 127 -6.37 1.92 -1.89
CA CYS A 127 -7.80 1.62 -2.11
C CYS A 127 -8.11 0.26 -2.76
N CYS A 128 -7.11 -0.49 -3.20
CA CYS A 128 -7.25 -1.76 -3.96
C CYS A 128 -8.06 -1.71 -5.27
N THR A 129 -8.61 -0.57 -5.71
CA THR A 129 -9.42 -0.51 -6.95
C THR A 129 -8.66 -0.93 -8.20
N CYS A 130 -7.35 -0.64 -8.25
CA CYS A 130 -6.48 -1.01 -9.38
C CYS A 130 -5.72 -2.34 -9.14
N ARG A 131 -6.23 -3.19 -8.24
CA ARG A 131 -5.65 -4.51 -7.96
C ARG A 131 -5.79 -5.38 -9.20
N ALA A 132 -4.71 -6.02 -9.60
CA ALA A 132 -4.65 -6.93 -10.73
C ALA A 132 -3.62 -8.02 -10.45
N LYS A 133 -3.64 -9.11 -11.22
CA LYS A 133 -2.74 -10.24 -11.05
C LYS A 133 -1.77 -10.36 -12.21
N VAL A 134 -0.50 -10.58 -11.91
CA VAL A 134 0.52 -10.89 -12.93
C VAL A 134 0.34 -12.33 -13.40
N LEU A 135 -0.02 -12.51 -14.67
CA LEU A 135 -0.15 -13.82 -15.30
C LEU A 135 1.16 -14.29 -15.96
N LYS A 136 1.98 -13.35 -16.45
CA LYS A 136 3.26 -13.63 -17.11
C LYS A 136 4.22 -12.45 -16.91
N GLY A 137 5.50 -12.75 -16.75
CA GLY A 137 6.54 -11.74 -16.55
C GLY A 137 6.75 -11.38 -15.08
N THR A 138 7.46 -10.29 -14.84
CA THR A 138 7.75 -9.78 -13.50
C THR A 138 7.49 -8.29 -13.40
N ALA A 139 7.03 -7.86 -12.23
CA ALA A 139 6.74 -6.47 -11.95
C ALA A 139 7.12 -6.12 -10.50
N GLU A 140 7.31 -4.85 -10.22
CA GLU A 140 7.67 -4.34 -8.89
C GLU A 140 6.74 -3.19 -8.51
N MET A 141 6.23 -3.23 -7.28
CA MET A 141 5.42 -2.14 -6.72
C MET A 141 6.32 -1.14 -5.98
N VAL A 142 6.18 0.15 -6.29
CA VAL A 142 6.85 1.25 -5.61
C VAL A 142 6.30 1.43 -4.19
N MET A 143 4.98 1.28 -4.03
CA MET A 143 4.27 1.40 -2.76
C MET A 143 3.18 0.35 -2.66
N ASN A 144 2.99 -0.17 -1.45
CA ASN A 144 1.87 -1.02 -1.10
C ASN A 144 1.43 -0.75 0.34
N TYR A 145 0.22 -0.22 0.52
CA TYR A 145 -0.42 -0.04 1.82
C TYR A 145 -1.74 -0.82 1.93
N ALA A 146 -2.08 -1.63 0.92
CA ALA A 146 -3.42 -2.21 0.79
C ALA A 146 -3.43 -3.73 0.61
N LEU A 147 -2.47 -4.30 -0.13
CA LEU A 147 -2.36 -5.75 -0.30
C LEU A 147 -1.57 -6.37 0.85
N VAL A 148 -2.06 -7.50 1.36
CA VAL A 148 -1.31 -8.28 2.35
C VAL A 148 -0.20 -9.11 1.69
N ASP A 149 0.80 -9.53 2.48
CA ASP A 149 1.98 -10.24 1.96
C ASP A 149 1.63 -11.50 1.14
N ASP A 150 0.56 -12.22 1.51
CA ASP A 150 0.15 -13.42 0.79
C ASP A 150 -0.49 -13.10 -0.56
N GLU A 151 -1.27 -12.02 -0.67
CA GLU A 151 -1.77 -11.56 -1.97
C GLU A 151 -0.62 -11.17 -2.91
N VAL A 152 0.40 -10.48 -2.39
CA VAL A 152 1.58 -10.12 -3.19
C VAL A 152 2.35 -11.36 -3.65
N LYS A 153 2.48 -12.38 -2.79
CA LYS A 153 3.09 -13.68 -3.18
C LYS A 153 2.28 -14.42 -4.23
N ASP A 154 0.95 -14.32 -4.19
CA ASP A 154 0.04 -14.90 -5.17
C ASP A 154 0.03 -14.14 -6.51
N GLY A 155 0.87 -13.10 -6.64
CA GLY A 155 1.09 -12.35 -7.87
C GLY A 155 0.18 -11.13 -8.03
N TYR A 156 -0.55 -10.73 -6.97
CA TYR A 156 -1.34 -9.50 -7.01
C TYR A 156 -0.48 -8.25 -6.86
N VAL A 157 -0.84 -7.24 -7.64
CA VAL A 157 -0.18 -5.94 -7.69
C VAL A 157 -1.20 -4.81 -7.74
N LEU A 158 -0.79 -3.62 -7.31
CA LEU A 158 -1.55 -2.38 -7.47
C LEU A 158 -0.99 -1.64 -8.69
N THR A 159 -1.64 -1.77 -9.85
CA THR A 159 -1.11 -1.27 -11.14
C THR A 159 -0.77 0.23 -11.13
N CYS A 160 -1.42 1.03 -10.28
CA CYS A 160 -1.11 2.45 -10.09
C CYS A 160 0.26 2.75 -9.47
N GLN A 161 0.92 1.74 -8.91
CA GLN A 161 2.24 1.83 -8.30
C GLN A 161 3.18 0.74 -8.84
N THR A 162 2.85 0.12 -9.97
CA THR A 162 3.62 -1.01 -10.53
C THR A 162 4.45 -0.59 -11.74
N HIS A 163 5.72 -0.98 -11.76
CA HIS A 163 6.59 -0.94 -12.94
C HIS A 163 6.85 -2.36 -13.46
N ALA A 164 6.95 -2.52 -14.79
CA ALA A 164 7.41 -3.77 -15.39
C ALA A 164 8.92 -3.96 -15.17
N THR A 165 9.33 -5.17 -14.77
CA THR A 165 10.75 -5.54 -14.59
C THR A 165 11.22 -6.62 -15.57
N SER A 166 10.34 -7.05 -16.48
CA SER A 166 10.62 -7.92 -17.62
C SER A 166 10.22 -7.25 -18.93
N ASP A 167 10.76 -7.73 -20.06
CA ASP A 167 10.46 -7.20 -21.40
C ASP A 167 9.03 -7.54 -21.87
N GLU A 168 8.40 -8.51 -21.23
CA GLU A 168 7.01 -8.89 -21.46
C GLU A 168 6.30 -9.02 -20.13
N LEU A 169 5.09 -8.44 -20.02
CA LEU A 169 4.26 -8.48 -18.82
C LEU A 169 2.79 -8.67 -19.23
N VAL A 170 2.11 -9.66 -18.64
CA VAL A 170 0.67 -9.86 -18.81
C VAL A 170 0.01 -9.72 -17.44
N ILE A 171 -0.96 -8.82 -17.34
CA ILE A 171 -1.70 -8.55 -16.11
C ILE A 171 -3.20 -8.69 -16.37
N SER A 172 -3.93 -9.31 -15.44
CA SER A 172 -5.38 -9.47 -15.50
C SER A 172 -6.07 -8.77 -14.33
N PHE A 173 -7.13 -8.03 -14.63
CA PHE A 173 -8.04 -7.44 -13.63
C PHE A 173 -9.21 -8.37 -13.26
N ASP A 174 -9.30 -9.56 -13.88
CA ASP A 174 -10.43 -10.48 -13.75
C ASP A 174 -10.24 -11.51 -12.61
N GLU A 175 -9.15 -11.41 -11.85
CA GLU A 175 -8.68 -12.41 -10.87
C GLU A 175 -9.01 -12.08 -9.40
#